data_AF-A0A924DZR3-F1
#
_entry.id   AF-A0A924DZR3-F1
#
_cell.length_a   1.000
_cell.length_b   1.000
_cell.length_c   1.000
_cell.angle_alpha   90.00
_cell.angle_beta   90.00
_cell.angle_gamma   90.00
#
_symmetry.space_group_name_H-M   'P 1'
#
loop_
_entity.id
_entity.type
_entity.pdbx_description
1 polymer ?
#
loop_
_entity_poly.entity_id
_entity_poly.type
_entity_poly.pdbx_seq_one_letter_code
_entity_poly.pdbx_strand_id
1 'polypeptide(L)'
;MAWVPRNPRDRIARLVWLPRLLDKARRAAEGHSRGVDLMTPYMYGDNDYLDAKLLAFLKIRDRQVQQIVSEEPDDAQAAALLVAISGRTPDECRRWSERFLEVETFWLWLIDIDEDRIHPPGAEAGRWFYNRILFPPVFSIYRHMQKKVL
;
A
#
# COMPACT_ATOMS: atom_id res chain seq x y z
N MET A 1 11.80 7.00 15.51
CA MET A 1 11.06 5.81 15.01
C MET A 1 10.94 5.94 13.50
N ALA A 2 11.20 4.86 12.75
CA ALA A 2 10.90 4.84 11.32
C ALA A 2 9.37 4.96 11.13
N TRP A 3 8.94 5.72 10.12
CA TRP A 3 7.52 5.84 9.79
C TRP A 3 7.01 4.48 9.27
N VAL A 4 5.83 4.06 9.72
CA VAL A 4 5.16 2.83 9.31
C VAL A 4 3.71 3.20 8.98
N PRO A 5 3.20 2.87 7.78
CA PRO A 5 1.81 3.14 7.46
C PRO A 5 0.86 2.22 8.25
N ARG A 6 -0.44 2.49 8.21
CA ARG A 6 -1.47 1.73 8.91
C ARG A 6 -1.46 0.24 8.58
N ASN A 7 -2.14 -0.53 9.45
CA ASN A 7 -2.17 -1.98 9.34
C ASN A 7 -2.76 -2.37 7.97
N PRO A 8 -2.19 -3.36 7.27
CA PRO A 8 -2.71 -3.88 6.02
C PRO A 8 -4.21 -4.25 6.02
N ARG A 9 -4.75 -4.61 7.19
CA ARG A 9 -6.14 -5.04 7.39
C ARG A 9 -7.07 -3.93 7.88
N ASP A 10 -6.54 -2.74 8.15
CA ASP A 10 -7.37 -1.58 8.48
C ASP A 10 -8.30 -1.25 7.33
N ARG A 11 -9.49 -0.74 7.67
CA ARG A 11 -10.59 -0.56 6.72
C ARG A 11 -11.17 0.84 6.81
N ILE A 12 -11.43 1.43 5.64
CA ILE A 12 -12.23 2.65 5.48
C ILE A 12 -13.06 2.53 4.21
N ALA A 13 -14.27 3.10 4.18
CA ALA A 13 -15.21 2.95 3.06
C ALA A 13 -15.42 1.48 2.62
N ARG A 14 -15.39 0.54 3.58
CA ARG A 14 -15.46 -0.93 3.38
C ARG A 14 -14.30 -1.55 2.61
N LEU A 15 -13.22 -0.80 2.37
CA LEU A 15 -12.01 -1.24 1.70
C LEU A 15 -10.89 -1.47 2.71
N VAL A 16 -10.42 -2.71 2.79
CA VAL A 16 -9.12 -3.02 3.42
C VAL A 16 -8.00 -2.42 2.59
N TRP A 17 -6.82 -2.24 3.18
CA TRP A 17 -5.65 -1.65 2.53
C TRP A 17 -5.78 -0.15 2.15
N LEU A 18 -6.99 0.37 1.94
CA LEU A 18 -7.20 1.78 1.58
C LEU A 18 -6.61 2.76 2.61
N PRO A 19 -6.76 2.58 3.94
CA PRO A 19 -6.09 3.47 4.91
C PRO A 19 -4.57 3.50 4.72
N ARG A 20 -3.98 2.33 4.47
CA ARG A 20 -2.54 2.21 4.23
C ARG A 20 -2.11 2.88 2.92
N LEU A 21 -2.91 2.77 1.86
CA LEU A 21 -2.68 3.50 0.60
C LEU A 21 -2.72 5.02 0.82
N LEU A 22 -3.65 5.53 1.64
CA LEU A 22 -3.76 6.95 1.96
C LEU A 22 -2.51 7.45 2.72
N ASP A 23 -2.03 6.70 3.72
CA ASP A 23 -0.79 7.05 4.44
C ASP A 23 0.40 7.17 3.49
N LYS A 24 0.53 6.20 2.59
CA LYS A 24 1.60 6.17 1.58
C LYS A 24 1.46 7.31 0.58
N ALA A 25 0.25 7.63 0.14
CA ALA A 25 0.00 8.77 -0.74
C ALA A 25 0.43 10.09 -0.10
N ARG A 26 0.05 10.30 1.17
CA ARG A 26 0.42 11.50 1.94
C ARG A 26 1.93 11.59 2.14
N ARG A 27 2.58 10.47 2.50
CA ARG A 27 4.03 10.41 2.70
C ARG A 27 4.81 10.66 1.41
N ALA A 28 4.35 10.11 0.29
CA ALA A 28 4.92 10.34 -1.03
C ALA A 28 4.79 11.83 -1.44
N ALA A 29 3.63 12.44 -1.20
CA ALA A 29 3.40 13.86 -1.48
C ALA A 29 4.30 14.76 -0.60
N GLU A 30 4.47 14.44 0.67
CA GLU A 30 5.39 15.13 1.58
C GLU A 30 6.86 15.03 1.10
N GLY A 31 7.28 13.83 0.69
CA GLY A 31 8.64 13.63 0.18
C GLY A 31 8.89 14.44 -1.09
N HIS A 32 7.92 14.43 -2.02
CA HIS A 32 7.99 15.19 -3.25
C HIS A 32 8.09 16.70 -3.00
N SER A 33 7.24 17.26 -2.13
CA SER A 33 7.25 18.70 -1.84
C SER A 33 8.54 19.18 -1.17
N ARG A 34 9.22 18.28 -0.45
CA ARG A 34 10.48 18.56 0.24
C ARG A 34 11.73 18.16 -0.56
N GLY A 35 11.57 17.56 -1.73
CA GLY A 35 12.69 17.05 -2.55
C GLY A 35 13.51 15.95 -1.85
N VAL A 36 12.90 15.18 -0.94
CA VAL A 36 13.56 14.11 -0.19
C VAL A 36 12.78 12.80 -0.30
N ASP A 37 13.48 11.68 -0.34
CA ASP A 37 12.84 10.37 -0.28
C ASP A 37 12.40 10.06 1.15
N LEU A 38 11.09 10.04 1.37
CA LEU A 38 10.45 9.68 2.65
C LEU A 38 9.73 8.33 2.59
N MET A 39 9.73 7.68 1.42
CA MET A 39 9.01 6.44 1.18
C MET A 39 9.88 5.22 1.49
N THR A 40 11.20 5.28 1.27
CA THR A 40 12.10 4.16 1.59
C THR A 40 11.92 3.65 3.03
N PRO A 41 11.68 2.34 3.25
CA PRO A 41 11.79 1.23 2.29
C PRO A 41 10.48 0.84 1.55
N TYR A 42 9.39 1.57 1.76
CA TYR A 42 8.09 1.31 1.14
C TYR A 42 8.03 1.77 -0.33
N MET A 43 7.21 1.07 -1.11
CA MET A 43 6.83 1.45 -2.47
C MET A 43 5.46 2.16 -2.45
N TYR A 44 5.05 2.82 -3.53
CA TYR A 44 3.74 3.49 -3.61
C TYR A 44 3.13 3.37 -5.00
N GLY A 45 1.80 3.25 -5.05
CA GLY A 45 1.02 3.36 -6.27
C GLY A 45 1.22 2.15 -7.18
N ASP A 46 1.38 2.39 -8.49
CA ASP A 46 1.57 1.32 -9.47
C ASP A 46 2.86 0.51 -9.25
N ASN A 47 3.80 1.05 -8.47
CA ASN A 47 5.05 0.37 -8.11
C ASN A 47 4.91 -0.60 -6.93
N ASP A 48 3.81 -0.56 -6.19
CA ASP A 48 3.51 -1.49 -5.10
C ASP A 48 2.41 -2.47 -5.55
N TYR A 49 2.70 -3.76 -5.48
CA TYR A 49 1.80 -4.81 -5.97
C TYR A 49 0.40 -4.78 -5.32
N LEU A 50 0.31 -4.46 -4.02
CA LEU A 50 -0.97 -4.44 -3.31
C LEU A 50 -1.71 -3.11 -3.53
N ASP A 51 -0.99 -1.99 -3.62
CA ASP A 51 -1.57 -0.71 -4.04
C ASP A 51 -2.17 -0.82 -5.45
N ALA A 52 -1.41 -1.36 -6.41
CA ALA A 52 -1.82 -1.52 -7.80
C ALA A 52 -3.11 -2.34 -7.92
N LYS A 53 -3.31 -3.37 -7.09
CA LYS A 53 -4.55 -4.15 -7.03
C LYS A 53 -5.75 -3.32 -6.59
N LEU A 54 -5.60 -2.50 -5.56
CA LEU A 54 -6.65 -1.61 -5.08
C LEU A 54 -6.96 -0.51 -6.11
N LEU A 55 -5.93 0.09 -6.69
CA LEU A 55 -6.05 1.10 -7.75
C LEU A 55 -6.78 0.56 -8.98
N ALA A 56 -6.43 -0.66 -9.43
CA ALA A 56 -7.10 -1.33 -10.54
C ALA A 56 -8.57 -1.63 -10.23
N PHE A 57 -8.90 -2.06 -9.01
CA PHE A 57 -10.28 -2.25 -8.59
C PHE A 57 -11.07 -0.94 -8.62
N LEU A 58 -10.51 0.14 -8.09
CA LEU A 58 -11.11 1.47 -8.09
C LEU A 58 -11.06 2.16 -9.46
N LYS A 59 -10.34 1.60 -10.45
CA LYS A 59 -10.16 2.20 -11.78
C LYS A 59 -9.61 3.63 -11.72
N ILE A 60 -8.69 3.87 -10.79
CA ILE A 60 -8.02 5.18 -10.59
C ILE A 60 -6.50 5.00 -10.65
N ARG A 61 -5.78 6.08 -10.93
CA ARG A 61 -4.31 6.13 -10.90
C ARG A 61 -3.79 6.71 -9.59
N ASP A 62 -2.57 6.36 -9.22
CA ASP A 62 -1.87 6.86 -8.05
C ASP A 62 -1.85 8.40 -7.96
N ARG A 63 -1.62 9.10 -9.07
CA ARG A 63 -1.67 10.58 -9.13
C ARG A 63 -3.02 11.15 -8.70
N GLN A 64 -4.12 10.47 -9.02
CA GLN A 64 -5.45 10.91 -8.59
C GLN A 64 -5.63 10.74 -7.08
N VAL A 65 -5.06 9.66 -6.51
CA VAL A 65 -5.02 9.49 -5.06
C VAL A 65 -4.22 10.61 -4.39
N GLN A 66 -3.03 10.93 -4.92
CA GLN A 66 -2.20 12.04 -4.40
C GLN A 66 -2.92 13.37 -4.44
N GLN A 67 -3.61 13.67 -5.55
CA GLN A 67 -4.40 14.89 -5.68
C GLN A 67 -5.49 14.94 -4.59
N ILE A 68 -6.29 13.88 -4.46
CA ILE A 68 -7.39 13.84 -3.48
C ILE A 68 -6.87 13.99 -2.06
N VAL A 69 -5.80 13.29 -1.67
CA VAL A 69 -5.27 13.44 -0.31
C VAL A 69 -4.62 14.81 -0.06
N SER A 70 -4.18 15.51 -1.11
CA SER A 70 -3.66 16.88 -0.96
C SER A 70 -4.76 17.91 -0.75
N GLU A 71 -5.93 17.68 -1.35
CA GLU A 71 -7.10 18.56 -1.27
C GLU A 71 -7.97 18.23 -0.03
N GLU A 72 -7.98 16.96 0.39
CA GLU A 72 -8.82 16.46 1.48
C GLU A 72 -7.97 15.84 2.61
N PRO A 73 -7.76 16.56 3.74
CA PRO A 73 -6.99 16.05 4.86
C PRO A 73 -7.72 15.00 5.69
N ASP A 74 -9.06 14.94 5.65
CA ASP A 74 -9.82 13.91 6.35
C ASP A 74 -9.85 12.61 5.55
N ASP A 75 -9.37 11.52 6.15
CA ASP A 75 -9.27 10.24 5.45
C ASP A 75 -10.63 9.62 5.11
N ALA A 76 -11.66 9.85 5.93
CA ALA A 76 -12.99 9.30 5.65
C ALA A 76 -13.61 9.98 4.44
N GLN A 77 -13.46 11.30 4.32
CA GLN A 77 -13.87 12.07 3.15
C GLN A 77 -13.02 11.71 1.93
N ALA A 78 -11.69 11.66 2.04
CA ALA A 78 -10.82 11.26 0.94
C ALA A 78 -11.17 9.86 0.41
N ALA A 79 -11.39 8.90 1.31
CA ALA A 79 -11.83 7.55 0.95
C ALA A 79 -13.21 7.55 0.26
N ALA A 80 -14.16 8.33 0.76
CA ALA A 80 -15.48 8.45 0.16
C ALA A 80 -15.40 9.03 -1.26
N LEU A 81 -14.57 10.06 -1.48
CA LEU A 81 -14.33 10.65 -2.81
C LEU A 81 -13.72 9.64 -3.79
N LEU A 82 -12.71 8.88 -3.36
CA LEU A 82 -12.09 7.84 -4.18
C LEU A 82 -13.10 6.77 -4.61
N VAL A 83 -13.94 6.32 -3.68
CA VAL A 83 -15.01 5.35 -3.98
C VAL A 83 -16.07 5.96 -4.89
N ALA A 84 -16.49 7.21 -4.65
CA ALA A 84 -17.46 7.89 -5.51
C ALA A 84 -16.96 8.02 -6.96
N ILE A 85 -15.71 8.44 -7.16
CA ILE A 85 -15.09 8.59 -8.49
C ILE A 85 -14.95 7.23 -9.19
N SER A 86 -14.68 6.16 -8.44
CA SER A 86 -14.56 4.81 -8.99
C SER A 86 -15.89 4.23 -9.53
N GLY A 87 -17.02 4.80 -9.11
CA GLY A 87 -18.36 4.25 -9.36
C GLY A 87 -18.64 2.93 -8.65
N ARG A 88 -17.81 2.53 -7.67
CA ARG A 88 -18.00 1.29 -6.90
C ARG A 88 -19.06 1.44 -5.84
N THR A 89 -19.90 0.43 -5.74
CA THR A 89 -20.91 0.31 -4.70
C THR A 89 -20.31 -0.17 -3.37
N PRO A 90 -20.94 0.13 -2.22
CA PRO A 90 -20.51 -0.38 -0.93
C PRO A 90 -20.41 -1.92 -0.87
N ASP A 91 -21.22 -2.63 -1.64
CA ASP A 91 -21.21 -4.09 -1.73
C ASP A 91 -20.05 -4.63 -2.56
N GLU A 92 -19.69 -3.98 -3.66
CA GLU A 92 -18.47 -4.30 -4.39
C GLU A 92 -17.23 -4.07 -3.54
N CYS A 93 -17.17 -2.96 -2.80
CA CYS A 93 -16.06 -2.67 -1.89
C CYS A 93 -15.90 -3.74 -0.80
N ARG A 94 -17.03 -4.19 -0.22
CA ARG A 94 -17.02 -5.28 0.76
C ARG A 94 -16.50 -6.58 0.13
N ARG A 95 -17.05 -7.00 -1.01
CA ARG A 95 -16.65 -8.25 -1.70
C ARG A 95 -15.19 -8.24 -2.12
N TRP A 96 -14.71 -7.10 -2.62
CA TRP A 96 -13.31 -6.93 -2.96
C TRP A 96 -12.43 -7.12 -1.73
N SER A 97 -12.79 -6.51 -0.60
CA SER A 97 -12.02 -6.65 0.65
C SER A 97 -11.97 -8.07 1.17
N GLU A 98 -13.10 -8.78 1.15
CA GLU A 98 -13.17 -10.19 1.56
C GLU A 98 -12.25 -11.05 0.70
N ARG A 99 -12.32 -10.86 -0.64
CA ARG A 99 -11.46 -11.57 -1.58
C ARG A 99 -9.98 -11.20 -1.42
N PHE A 100 -9.67 -9.93 -1.18
CA PHE A 100 -8.30 -9.46 -0.99
C PHE A 100 -7.68 -10.10 0.25
N LEU A 101 -8.40 -10.12 1.38
CA LEU A 101 -7.92 -10.77 2.59
C LEU A 101 -7.68 -12.27 2.37
N GLU A 102 -8.57 -12.96 1.66
CA GLU A 102 -8.45 -14.38 1.35
C GLU A 102 -7.22 -14.68 0.46
N VAL A 103 -7.08 -13.96 -0.66
CA VAL A 103 -6.03 -14.24 -1.66
C VAL A 103 -4.67 -13.76 -1.20
N GLU A 104 -4.60 -12.58 -0.58
CA GLU A 104 -3.33 -11.97 -0.19
C GLU A 104 -2.89 -12.35 1.23
N THR A 105 -3.56 -13.31 1.89
CA THR A 105 -3.24 -13.72 3.27
C THR A 105 -1.74 -13.93 3.49
N PHE A 106 -1.05 -14.60 2.55
CA PHE A 106 0.39 -14.81 2.63
C PHE A 106 1.21 -13.51 2.59
N TRP A 107 0.87 -12.59 1.67
CA TRP A 107 1.55 -11.29 1.57
C TRP A 107 1.30 -10.43 2.80
N LEU A 108 0.06 -10.40 3.30
CA LEU A 108 -0.30 -9.66 4.51
C LEU A 108 0.47 -10.20 5.72
N TRP A 109 0.60 -11.52 5.84
CA TRP A 109 1.39 -12.16 6.88
C TRP A 109 2.89 -11.80 6.81
N LEU A 110 3.47 -11.76 5.61
CA LEU A 110 4.86 -11.31 5.43
C LEU A 110 5.06 -9.84 5.85
N ILE A 111 4.12 -8.96 5.48
CA ILE A 111 4.17 -7.55 5.89
C ILE A 111 4.09 -7.42 7.41
N ASP A 112 3.20 -8.17 8.07
CA ASP A 112 3.11 -8.12 9.53
C ASP A 112 4.39 -8.57 10.22
N ILE A 113 5.13 -9.53 9.66
CA ILE A 113 6.44 -9.95 10.20
C ILE A 113 7.48 -8.85 9.97
N ASP A 114 7.53 -8.27 8.77
CA ASP A 114 8.54 -7.27 8.45
C ASP A 114 8.34 -5.97 9.24
N GLU A 115 7.08 -5.57 9.44
CA GLU A 115 6.67 -4.42 10.26
C GLU A 115 6.60 -4.73 11.75
N ASP A 116 7.07 -5.90 12.17
CA ASP A 116 7.18 -6.30 13.59
C ASP A 116 5.83 -6.29 14.34
N ARG A 117 4.74 -6.56 13.61
CA ARG A 117 3.37 -6.63 14.16
C ARG A 117 3.04 -8.01 14.72
N ILE A 118 3.68 -9.05 14.20
CA ILE A 118 3.54 -10.43 14.68
C ILE A 118 4.91 -11.08 14.85
N HIS A 119 5.06 -11.88 15.91
CA HIS A 119 6.28 -12.61 16.21
C HIS A 119 5.98 -14.11 16.31
N PRO A 120 5.79 -14.82 15.19
CA PRO A 120 5.67 -16.28 15.25
C PRO A 120 6.97 -16.89 15.79
N PRO A 121 6.92 -18.01 16.54
CA PRO A 121 8.12 -18.75 16.89
C PRO A 121 8.85 -19.17 15.60
N GLY A 122 10.12 -18.77 15.46
CA GLY A 122 10.90 -18.96 14.22
C GLY A 122 10.77 -17.84 13.18
N ALA A 123 10.13 -16.71 13.50
CA ALA A 123 10.01 -15.54 12.62
C ALA A 123 11.35 -15.03 12.08
N GLU A 124 12.43 -15.11 12.86
CA GLU A 124 13.77 -14.73 12.42
C GLU A 124 14.27 -15.57 11.23
N ALA A 125 13.95 -16.86 11.20
CA ALA A 125 14.27 -17.74 10.07
C ALA A 125 13.42 -17.39 8.84
N GLY A 126 12.16 -17.02 9.03
CA GLY A 126 11.28 -16.52 7.97
C GLY A 126 11.75 -15.18 7.40
N ARG A 127 12.11 -14.23 8.26
CA ARG A 127 12.69 -12.93 7.89
C ARG A 127 14.02 -13.09 7.16
N TRP A 128 14.86 -14.02 7.61
CA TRP A 128 16.09 -14.41 6.92
C TRP A 128 15.80 -14.98 5.53
N PHE A 129 14.89 -15.93 5.40
CA PHE A 129 14.54 -16.52 4.10
C PHE A 129 13.95 -15.48 3.13
N TYR A 130 13.07 -14.61 3.63
CA TYR A 130 12.48 -13.52 2.86
C TYR A 130 13.53 -12.52 2.35
N ASN A 131 14.34 -11.97 3.25
CA ASN A 131 15.37 -10.98 2.90
C ASN A 131 16.50 -11.56 2.03
N ARG A 132 16.80 -12.86 2.17
CA ARG A 132 17.95 -13.52 1.51
C ARG A 132 17.61 -14.20 0.19
N ILE A 133 16.40 -14.75 0.04
CA ILE A 133 16.02 -15.57 -1.13
C ILE A 133 14.96 -14.90 -2.00
N LEU A 134 13.95 -14.26 -1.41
CA LEU A 134 12.82 -13.68 -2.15
C LEU A 134 13.07 -12.23 -2.60
N PHE A 135 13.70 -11.42 -1.76
CA PHE A 135 13.90 -9.99 -2.01
C PHE A 135 14.93 -9.66 -3.11
N PRO A 136 16.13 -10.28 -3.18
CA PRO A 136 17.18 -9.87 -4.12
C PRO A 136 16.84 -9.94 -5.63
N PRO A 137 16.11 -10.96 -6.13
CA PRO A 137 15.67 -11.00 -7.53
C PRO A 137 14.66 -9.90 -7.85
N VAL A 138 13.69 -9.67 -6.96
CA VAL A 138 12.60 -8.70 -7.15
C VAL A 138 13.13 -7.26 -7.08
N PHE A 139 14.01 -6.98 -6.13
CA PHE A 139 14.60 -5.65 -5.95
C PHE A 139 15.58 -5.24 -7.08
N SER A 140 16.30 -6.22 -7.66
CA SER A 140 17.21 -5.95 -8.80
C SER A 140 16.46 -5.60 -10.08
N ILE A 141 15.32 -6.25 -10.32
CA ILE A 141 14.42 -5.91 -11.43
C ILE A 141 13.79 -4.52 -11.18
N TYR A 142 13.38 -4.26 -9.95
CA TYR A 142 12.77 -2.99 -9.53
C TYR A 142 13.69 -1.76 -9.68
N ARG A 143 14.95 -1.86 -9.24
CA ARG A 143 15.93 -0.75 -9.38
C ARG A 143 16.19 -0.38 -10.85
N HIS A 144 16.01 -1.33 -11.76
CA HIS A 144 16.10 -1.08 -13.20
C HIS A 144 14.88 -0.35 -13.77
N MET A 145 13.70 -0.50 -13.16
CA MET A 145 12.46 0.18 -13.57
C MET A 145 12.39 1.61 -13.03
N GLN A 146 12.81 1.86 -11.78
CA GLN A 146 12.87 3.23 -11.22
C GLN A 146 13.77 4.18 -12.02
N LYS A 147 14.88 3.69 -12.61
CA LYS A 147 15.79 4.50 -13.43
C LYS A 147 15.20 4.99 -14.76
N LYS A 148 14.03 4.49 -15.19
CA LYS A 148 13.38 4.90 -16.44
C LYS A 148 12.27 5.95 -16.27
N VAL A 149 11.92 6.29 -15.02
CA VAL A 149 10.79 7.19 -14.70
C VAL A 149 11.25 8.49 -14.04
N LEU A 150 12.56 8.65 -13.79
CA LEU A 150 13.20 9.93 -13.45
C LEU A 150 13.80 10.58 -14.69
#